data_AF-I0BDI0-F1
#
_entry.id   AF-I0BDI0-F1
#
_cell.length_a   1.000
_cell.length_b   1.000
_cell.length_c   1.000
_cell.angle_alpha   90.00
_cell.angle_beta   90.00
_cell.angle_gamma   90.00
#
_symmetry.space_group_name_H-M   'P 1'
#
loop_
_entity.id
_entity.type
_entity.pdbx_description
1 polymer ?
#
loop_
_entity_poly.entity_id
_entity_poly.type
_entity_poly.pdbx_seq_one_letter_code
_entity_poly.pdbx_strand_id
1 'polypeptide(L)'
;MTRWLMIFLVAAGAADAIMTDFGLQANMIEEANPLMRFLYENAYVLFYVVKIGLPLLLFLLMKRVRRAYIQRLLIVPAMVYAGVLVLHSFWFSAFLFMTFT
;
A
#
# COMPACT_ATOMS: atom_id res chain seq x y z
N MET A 1 5.65 -18.34 9.26
CA MET A 1 5.98 -16.90 9.31
C MET A 1 5.80 -16.22 7.95
N THR A 2 6.52 -16.64 6.90
CA THR A 2 6.50 -16.00 5.57
C THR A 2 5.10 -15.90 4.94
N ARG A 3 4.24 -16.91 5.09
CA ARG A 3 2.85 -16.89 4.56
C ARG A 3 2.02 -15.73 5.12
N TRP A 4 2.05 -15.52 6.43
CA TRP A 4 1.31 -14.44 7.08
C TRP A 4 1.82 -13.06 6.68
N LEU A 5 3.15 -12.89 6.59
CA LEU A 5 3.77 -11.66 6.08
C LEU A 5 3.32 -11.36 4.65
N MET A 6 3.27 -12.38 3.79
CA MET A 6 2.83 -12.22 2.41
C MET A 6 1.33 -11.86 2.31
N ILE A 7 0.47 -12.51 3.09
CA ILE A 7 -0.96 -12.18 3.16
C ILE A 7 -1.14 -10.74 3.65
N PHE A 8 -0.40 -10.36 4.71
CA PHE A 8 -0.38 -9.00 5.22
C PHE A 8 0.05 -8.00 4.16
N LEU A 9 1.14 -8.25 3.42
CA LEU A 9 1.62 -7.34 2.37
C LEU A 9 0.60 -7.14 1.24
N VAL A 10 -0.08 -8.21 0.81
CA VAL A 10 -1.12 -8.12 -0.21
C VAL A 10 -2.32 -7.32 0.30
N ALA A 11 -2.79 -7.61 1.52
CA ALA A 11 -3.90 -6.89 2.14
C ALA A 11 -3.55 -5.42 2.38
N ALA A 12 -2.36 -5.15 2.91
CA ALA A 12 -1.87 -3.80 3.18
C ALA A 12 -1.65 -3.00 1.90
N GLY A 13 -1.13 -3.61 0.84
CA GLY A 13 -1.00 -2.97 -0.47
C GLY A 13 -2.35 -2.64 -1.11
N ALA A 14 -3.34 -3.52 -0.98
CA ALA A 14 -4.70 -3.25 -1.44
C ALA A 14 -5.37 -2.13 -0.63
N ALA A 15 -5.23 -2.16 0.70
CA ALA A 15 -5.73 -1.11 1.58
C ALA A 15 -5.08 0.23 1.27
N ASP A 16 -3.75 0.28 1.10
CA ASP A 16 -3.03 1.49 0.71
C ASP A 16 -3.54 2.08 -0.61
N ALA A 17 -3.80 1.24 -1.62
CA ALA A 17 -4.36 1.70 -2.89
C ALA A 17 -5.72 2.38 -2.72
N ILE A 18 -6.63 1.76 -1.96
CA ILE A 18 -7.98 2.26 -1.71
C ILE A 18 -7.93 3.55 -0.86
N MET A 19 -7.16 3.54 0.23
CA MET A 19 -7.05 4.67 1.15
C MET A 19 -6.37 5.87 0.48
N THR A 20 -5.35 5.64 -0.35
CA THR A 20 -4.72 6.72 -1.11
C THR A 20 -5.68 7.31 -2.13
N ASP A 21 -6.40 6.49 -2.89
CA ASP A 21 -7.38 6.99 -3.86
C ASP A 21 -8.45 7.84 -3.16
N PHE A 22 -9.04 7.34 -2.08
CA PHE A 22 -10.00 8.11 -1.30
C PHE A 22 -9.41 9.43 -0.79
N GLY A 23 -8.20 9.38 -0.22
CA GLY A 23 -7.52 10.57 0.31
C GLY A 23 -7.22 11.61 -0.76
N LEU A 24 -6.87 11.18 -1.98
CA LEU A 24 -6.68 12.06 -3.13
C LEU A 24 -7.99 12.69 -3.60
N GLN A 25 -9.05 11.89 -3.77
CA GLN A 25 -10.37 12.40 -4.20
C GLN A 25 -10.96 13.39 -3.19
N ALA A 26 -10.74 13.16 -1.90
CA ALA A 26 -11.17 14.05 -0.83
C ALA A 26 -10.24 15.26 -0.62
N ASN A 27 -9.16 15.40 -1.40
CA ASN A 27 -8.10 16.41 -1.22
C ASN A 27 -7.51 16.43 0.20
N MET A 28 -7.51 15.28 0.88
CA MET A 28 -6.97 15.12 2.23
C MET A 28 -5.45 14.98 2.23
N ILE A 29 -4.89 14.43 1.15
CA ILE A 29 -3.48 14.12 1.00
C ILE A 29 -3.03 14.38 -0.44
N GLU A 30 -1.71 14.42 -0.64
CA GLU A 30 -1.11 14.34 -1.96
C GLU A 30 -0.33 13.02 -2.12
N GLU A 31 -0.24 12.52 -3.35
CA GLU A 31 0.56 11.33 -3.66
C GLU A 31 2.03 11.73 -3.70
N ALA A 32 2.80 11.27 -2.70
CA ALA A 32 4.21 11.60 -2.55
C ALA A 32 5.09 10.91 -3.61
N ASN A 33 4.64 9.79 -4.19
CA ASN A 33 5.37 9.08 -5.22
C ASN A 33 5.11 9.70 -6.60
N PRO A 34 6.09 10.34 -7.27
CA PRO A 34 5.87 11.03 -8.54
C PRO A 34 5.37 10.10 -9.66
N LEU A 35 5.82 8.85 -9.66
CA LEU A 35 5.35 7.85 -10.62
C LEU A 35 3.88 7.51 -10.39
N MET A 36 3.49 7.27 -9.13
CA MET A 36 2.09 6.96 -8.82
C MET A 36 1.18 8.16 -9.07
N ARG A 37 1.65 9.39 -8.81
CA ARG A 37 0.94 10.62 -9.15
C ARG A 37 0.69 10.71 -10.66
N PHE A 38 1.73 10.51 -11.47
CA PHE A 38 1.60 10.47 -12.93
C PHE A 38 0.61 9.40 -13.39
N LEU A 39 0.68 8.19 -12.82
CA LEU A 39 -0.26 7.11 -13.14
C LEU A 39 -1.69 7.45 -12.73
N TYR A 40 -1.89 8.06 -11.57
CA TYR A 40 -3.21 8.44 -11.07
C TYR A 40 -3.87 9.46 -12.01
N GLU A 41 -3.11 10.46 -12.45
CA GLU A 41 -3.60 11.54 -13.32
C GLU A 41 -3.80 11.13 -14.78
N ASN A 42 -2.95 10.24 -15.31
CA ASN A 42 -2.94 9.92 -16.75
C ASN A 42 -3.50 8.54 -17.08
N ALA A 43 -3.53 7.62 -16.11
CA ALA A 43 -3.89 6.22 -16.33
C ALA A 43 -4.43 5.59 -15.04
N TYR A 44 -5.58 6.07 -14.55
CA TYR A 44 -6.19 5.67 -13.28
C TYR A 44 -6.25 4.14 -13.05
N VAL A 45 -6.57 3.35 -14.08
CA VAL A 45 -6.57 1.88 -13.98
C VAL A 45 -5.17 1.33 -13.70
N LEU A 46 -4.14 1.92 -14.32
CA LEU A 46 -2.75 1.50 -14.16
C LEU A 46 -2.21 1.81 -12.75
N PHE A 47 -2.70 2.87 -12.10
CA PHE A 47 -2.41 3.15 -10.68
C PHE A 47 -2.76 1.94 -9.79
N TYR A 48 -3.98 1.40 -9.93
CA TYR A 48 -4.40 0.22 -9.17
C TYR A 48 -3.63 -1.05 -9.56
N VAL A 49 -3.45 -1.27 -10.86
CA VAL A 49 -2.71 -2.44 -11.37
C VAL A 49 -1.29 -2.47 -10.80
N VAL A 50 -0.62 -1.32 -10.71
CA VAL A 50 0.73 -1.26 -10.14
C VAL A 50 0.70 -1.43 -8.61
N LYS A 51 -0.12 -0.67 -7.88
CA LYS A 51 -0.16 -0.73 -6.40
C LYS A 51 -0.57 -2.10 -5.86
N ILE A 52 -1.51 -2.79 -6.51
CA ILE A 52 -1.99 -4.11 -6.09
C ILE A 52 -1.19 -5.24 -6.76
N GLY A 53 -0.81 -5.06 -8.02
CA GLY A 53 -0.10 -6.07 -8.80
C GLY A 53 1.32 -6.33 -8.29
N LEU A 54 2.02 -5.33 -7.78
CA LEU A 54 3.37 -5.52 -7.23
C LEU A 54 3.40 -6.43 -5.99
N PRO A 55 2.56 -6.24 -4.94
CA PRO A 55 2.43 -7.18 -3.84
C PRO A 55 2.02 -8.60 -4.28
N LEU A 56 1.11 -8.71 -5.27
CA LEU A 56 0.69 -10.01 -5.82
C LEU A 56 1.84 -10.71 -6.58
N LEU A 57 2.60 -9.96 -7.37
CA LEU A 57 3.77 -10.49 -8.07
C LEU A 57 4.81 -10.97 -7.05
N LEU A 58 5.07 -10.18 -6.00
CA LEU A 58 5.96 -10.57 -4.92
C LEU A 58 5.48 -11.86 -4.24
N PHE A 59 4.18 -11.99 -3.96
CA PHE A 59 3.57 -13.20 -3.44
C PHE A 59 3.84 -14.42 -4.34
N LEU A 60 3.69 -14.28 -5.65
CA LEU A 60 3.94 -15.36 -6.61
C LEU A 60 5.41 -15.74 -6.69
N LEU A 61 6.32 -14.76 -6.72
CA LEU A 61 7.76 -14.98 -6.75
C LEU A 61 8.24 -15.71 -5.49
N MET A 62 7.73 -15.33 -4.32
CA MET A 62 8.12 -15.94 -3.04
C MET A 62 7.73 -17.41 -2.92
N LYS A 63 6.74 -17.90 -3.69
CA LYS A 63 6.46 -19.35 -3.77
C LYS A 63 7.63 -20.16 -4.32
N ARG A 64 8.50 -19.55 -5.13
CA ARG A 64 9.66 -20.21 -5.76
C ARG A 64 10.95 -20.04 -4.97
N VAL A 65 10.99 -19.11 -4.01
CA VAL A 65 12.20 -18.80 -3.24
C VAL A 65 12.30 -19.68 -2.00
N ARG A 66 13.31 -20.57 -1.99
CA ARG A 66 13.58 -21.48 -0.86
C ARG A 66 14.59 -20.93 0.17
N ARG A 67 15.32 -19.87 -0.18
CA ARG A 67 16.38 -19.32 0.69
C ARG A 67 15.77 -18.47 1.81
N ALA A 68 15.98 -18.90 3.05
CA ALA A 68 15.38 -18.27 4.23
C ALA A 68 15.79 -16.80 4.43
N TYR A 69 17.03 -16.41 4.07
CA TYR A 69 17.47 -15.02 4.20
C TYR A 69 16.72 -14.09 3.23
N ILE A 70 16.38 -14.55 2.02
CA ILE A 70 15.58 -13.77 1.07
C ILE A 70 14.16 -13.59 1.61
N GLN A 71 13.59 -14.63 2.21
CA GLN A 71 12.25 -14.54 2.82
C GLN A 71 12.22 -13.57 4.01
N ARG A 72 13.33 -13.41 4.76
CA ARG A 72 13.42 -12.41 5.84
C ARG A 72 13.41 -10.97 5.33
N LEU A 73 13.79 -10.72 4.08
CA LEU A 73 13.71 -9.38 3.49
C LEU A 73 12.27 -8.87 3.41
N LEU A 74 11.25 -9.75 3.47
CA LEU A 74 9.83 -9.37 3.51
C LEU A 74 9.43 -8.61 4.78
N ILE A 75 10.25 -8.66 5.84
CA ILE A 75 9.98 -7.91 7.07
C ILE A 75 10.04 -6.41 6.81
N VAL A 76 11.01 -5.95 6.00
CA VAL A 76 11.18 -4.52 5.68
C VAL A 76 9.95 -3.91 5.01
N PRO A 77 9.45 -4.42 3.86
CA PRO A 77 8.24 -3.88 3.25
C PRO A 77 7.02 -4.05 4.17
N ALA A 78 6.96 -5.10 5.01
CA ALA A 78 5.85 -5.25 5.96
C ALA A 78 5.85 -4.13 7.01
N MET A 79 7.02 -3.75 7.53
CA MET A 79 7.15 -2.62 8.45
C MET A 79 6.79 -1.29 7.77
N VAL A 80 7.24 -1.09 6.53
CA VAL A 80 6.91 0.11 5.75
C VAL A 80 5.39 0.21 5.56
N TYR A 81 4.74 -0.86 5.09
CA TYR A 81 3.29 -0.88 4.90
C TYR A 81 2.51 -0.71 6.20
N ALA A 82 2.99 -1.27 7.32
CA ALA A 82 2.39 -1.01 8.63
C ALA A 82 2.44 0.49 8.99
N GLY A 83 3.58 1.14 8.77
CA GLY A 83 3.73 2.58 8.97
C GLY A 83 2.80 3.42 8.08
N VAL A 84 2.69 3.06 6.80
CA VAL A 84 1.78 3.72 5.86
C VAL A 84 0.32 3.58 6.29
N LEU A 85 -0.11 2.41 6.75
CA LEU A 85 -1.48 2.23 7.26
C LEU A 85 -1.76 3.03 8.54
N VAL A 86 -0.78 3.17 9.43
CA VAL A 86 -0.89 4.07 10.59
C VAL A 86 -1.05 5.52 10.14
N LEU A 87 -0.27 5.96 9.15
CA LEU A 87 -0.37 7.30 8.59
C LEU A 87 -1.75 7.58 7.98
N HIS A 88 -2.27 6.63 7.19
CA HIS A 88 -3.64 6.71 6.69
C HIS A 88 -4.64 6.80 7.84
N SER A 89 -4.51 5.96 8.87
CA SER A 89 -5.42 5.98 10.03
C SER A 89 -5.42 7.34 10.73
N PHE A 90 -4.27 8.01 10.82
CA PHE A 90 -4.14 9.37 11.36
C PHE A 90 -4.84 10.42 10.48
N TRP A 91 -4.65 10.38 9.16
CA TRP A 91 -5.30 11.35 8.27
C TRP A 91 -6.82 11.19 8.24
N PHE A 92 -7.31 9.94 8.23
CA PHE A 92 -8.74 9.67 8.30
C PHE A 92 -9.36 10.14 9.62
N SER A 93 -8.69 9.91 10.76
CA SER A 93 -9.19 10.41 12.05
C SER A 93 -9.17 11.93 12.13
N ALA A 94 -8.13 12.59 11.60
CA ALA A 94 -8.04 14.04 11.53
C ALA A 94 -9.16 14.65 10.66
N PHE A 95 -9.43 14.05 9.49
CA PHE A 95 -10.50 14.50 8.60
C PHE A 95 -11.89 14.33 9.20
N LEU A 96 -12.16 13.19 9.85
CA LEU A 96 -13.41 12.98 10.57
C LEU A 96 -13.58 14.03 11.67
N PHE A 97 -12.54 14.29 12.45
CA PHE A 97 -12.59 15.32 13.49
C PHE A 97 -12.97 16.69 12.92
N MET A 98 -12.30 17.14 11.84
CA MET A 98 -12.57 18.44 11.21
C MET A 98 -13.96 18.54 10.57
N THR A 99 -14.55 17.43 10.13
CA THR A 99 -15.86 17.43 9.44
C THR A 99 -17.04 17.48 10.41
N PHE A 100 -16.85 16.98 11.65
CA PHE A 100 -17.92 16.84 12.64
C PHE A 100 -17.83 17.84 13.82
N THR A 101 -16.91 18.80 13.78
CA THR A 101 -16.79 19.93 14.74
C THR A 101 -16.94 21.26 14.02
#